data_AF-A0A8J3E9R5-F1
#
_entry.id   AF-A0A8J3E9R5-F1
#
_cell.length_a   1.000
_cell.length_b   1.000
_cell.length_c   1.000
_cell.angle_alpha   90.00
_cell.angle_beta   90.00
_cell.angle_gamma   90.00
#
_symmetry.space_group_name_H-M   'P 1'
#
loop_
_entity.id
_entity.type
_entity.pdbx_description
1 polymer ?
#
loop_
_entity_poly.entity_id
_entity_poly.type
_entity_poly.pdbx_seq_one_letter_code
_entity_poly.pdbx_strand_id
1 'polypeptide(L)'
;MKNIITLALLTASALTAFANTSQDQNQEPVLAKVSTIEVFKGNVDKETPDRTINTYTAPGFEKCAVYLKSGEESAKMLITLSRTGNEEGAKYLLQCEPVHKNTEM
;
A
#
# COMPACT_ATOMS: atom_id res chain seq x y z
N MET A 1 24.02 70.54 6.89
CA MET A 1 24.31 69.13 7.29
C MET A 1 22.99 68.39 7.24
N LYS A 2 22.75 67.67 6.14
CA LYS A 2 22.92 66.21 6.00
C LYS A 2 21.67 65.48 6.49
N ASN A 3 20.94 64.96 5.49
CA ASN A 3 19.78 64.07 5.57
C ASN A 3 19.86 63.06 6.70
N ILE A 4 18.75 62.82 7.40
CA ILE A 4 18.40 61.47 7.86
C ILE A 4 16.88 61.31 7.72
N ILE A 5 16.50 60.69 6.61
CA ILE A 5 15.22 60.02 6.41
C ILE A 5 15.30 58.74 7.25
N THR A 6 14.43 58.53 8.24
CA THR A 6 14.08 57.16 8.65
C THR A 6 12.76 57.04 9.43
N LEU A 7 11.92 56.15 8.89
CA LEU A 7 11.09 55.14 9.56
C LEU A 7 9.82 55.55 10.34
N ALA A 8 8.67 55.19 9.76
CA ALA A 8 7.48 54.59 10.40
C ALA A 8 6.35 54.51 9.35
N LEU A 9 5.46 53.53 9.23
CA LEU A 9 5.18 52.28 9.94
C LEU A 9 4.20 51.52 9.01
N LEU A 10 4.35 50.19 8.94
CA LEU A 10 3.33 49.16 8.71
C LEU A 10 1.99 49.53 8.04
N THR A 11 1.69 48.87 6.91
CA THR A 11 0.39 48.20 6.78
C THR A 11 0.57 46.79 6.25
N ALA A 12 0.17 45.85 7.11
CA ALA A 12 0.06 44.44 6.81
C ALA A 12 -0.96 44.22 5.68
N SER A 13 -0.52 43.62 4.58
CA SER A 13 -1.43 42.93 3.67
C SER A 13 -1.07 41.44 3.73
N ALA A 14 -1.68 40.79 4.71
CA ALA A 14 -1.81 39.35 4.76
C ALA A 14 -2.63 38.92 3.52
N LEU A 15 -1.93 38.61 2.44
CA LEU A 15 -2.51 37.84 1.35
C LEU A 15 -2.45 36.38 1.76
N THR A 16 -3.62 35.94 2.22
CA THR A 16 -4.03 34.57 2.50
C THR A 16 -3.25 33.55 1.67
N ALA A 17 -2.39 32.77 2.34
CA ALA A 17 -2.00 31.48 1.83
C ALA A 17 -3.28 30.67 1.69
N PHE A 18 -3.74 30.46 0.45
CA PHE A 18 -4.66 29.38 0.18
C PHE A 18 -3.93 28.13 0.62
N ALA A 19 -4.33 27.60 1.77
CA ALA A 19 -4.01 26.24 2.13
C ALA A 19 -4.46 25.40 0.93
N ASN A 20 -3.50 24.86 0.18
CA ASN A 20 -3.76 23.65 -0.56
C ASN A 20 -4.20 22.67 0.52
N THR A 21 -5.52 22.55 0.73
CA THR A 21 -6.06 21.35 1.32
C THR A 21 -5.58 20.29 0.36
N SER A 22 -4.49 19.61 0.72
CA SER A 22 -4.18 18.31 0.18
C SER A 22 -5.51 17.60 0.24
N GLN A 23 -6.13 17.38 -0.92
CA GLN A 23 -7.19 16.39 -1.06
C GLN A 23 -6.63 15.21 -0.30
N ASP A 24 -7.22 14.94 0.86
CA ASP A 24 -7.02 13.68 1.54
C ASP A 24 -7.48 12.71 0.47
N GLN A 25 -6.51 12.16 -0.26
CA GLN A 25 -6.77 11.15 -1.26
C GLN A 25 -7.57 10.16 -0.48
N ASN A 26 -8.83 9.97 -0.86
CA ASN A 26 -9.77 9.09 -0.20
C ASN A 26 -9.12 7.70 -0.15
N GLN A 27 -8.30 7.44 0.86
CA GLN A 27 -7.47 6.26 0.93
C GLN A 27 -8.46 5.18 1.31
N GLU A 28 -8.79 4.33 0.35
CA GLU A 28 -9.70 3.22 0.58
C GLU A 28 -9.23 2.48 1.85
N PRO A 29 -10.10 2.29 2.85
CA PRO A 29 -9.70 1.66 4.09
C PRO A 29 -9.15 0.26 3.81
N VAL A 30 -7.93 0.02 4.29
CA VAL A 30 -7.29 -1.30 4.20
C VAL A 30 -7.89 -2.19 5.28
N LEU A 31 -8.62 -3.21 4.88
CA LEU A 31 -9.17 -4.20 5.82
C LEU A 31 -8.11 -5.16 6.34
N ALA A 32 -7.22 -5.59 5.45
CA ALA A 32 -6.18 -6.54 5.77
C ALA A 32 -4.98 -6.34 4.86
N LYS A 33 -3.78 -6.55 5.40
CA LYS A 33 -2.55 -6.61 4.64
C LYS A 33 -1.91 -7.96 4.87
N VAL A 34 -1.51 -8.63 3.79
CA VAL A 34 -0.71 -9.85 3.91
C VAL A 34 0.71 -9.42 4.23
N SER A 35 1.25 -9.87 5.37
CA SER A 35 2.62 -9.56 5.79
C SER A 35 3.62 -10.61 5.35
N THR A 36 3.20 -11.87 5.34
CA THR A 36 4.06 -13.03 5.08
C THR A 36 3.24 -14.19 4.55
N ILE A 37 3.81 -14.95 3.62
CA ILE A 37 3.32 -16.25 3.15
C ILE A 37 4.37 -17.30 3.48
N GLU A 38 3.96 -18.34 4.18
CA GLU A 38 4.82 -19.45 4.56
C GLU A 38 4.55 -20.65 3.65
N VAL A 39 5.61 -21.19 3.04
CA VAL A 39 5.52 -22.31 2.11
C VAL A 39 6.10 -23.56 2.75
N PHE A 40 5.28 -24.61 2.72
CA PHE A 40 5.56 -25.90 3.34
C PHE A 40 5.55 -27.00 2.27
N LYS A 41 6.55 -27.88 2.30
CA LYS A 41 6.59 -29.12 1.54
C LYS A 41 5.87 -30.21 2.32
N GLY A 42 4.62 -30.47 1.96
CA GLY A 42 3.83 -31.59 2.46
C GLY A 42 3.15 -31.37 3.81
N ASN A 43 3.88 -30.89 4.83
CA ASN A 43 3.34 -30.69 6.18
C ASN A 43 3.33 -29.21 6.58
N VAL A 44 2.13 -28.63 6.76
CA VAL A 44 1.93 -27.24 7.18
C VAL A 44 2.07 -27.03 8.69
N ASP A 45 2.04 -28.10 9.49
CA ASP A 45 2.11 -28.03 10.96
C ASP A 45 3.55 -28.07 11.49
N LYS A 46 4.55 -28.17 10.61
CA LYS A 46 5.95 -28.13 11.05
C LYS A 46 6.30 -26.74 11.56
N GLU A 47 7.19 -26.69 12.54
CA GLU A 47 7.57 -25.44 13.22
C GLU A 47 8.27 -24.43 12.30
N THR A 48 8.97 -24.89 11.26
CA THR A 48 9.73 -24.02 10.35
C THR A 48 9.31 -24.20 8.89
N PRO A 49 8.92 -23.12 8.18
CA PRO A 49 8.58 -23.20 6.78
C PRO A 49 9.82 -23.49 5.91
N ASP A 50 9.62 -24.12 4.75
CA ASP A 50 10.71 -24.31 3.79
C ASP A 50 11.12 -22.98 3.14
N ARG A 51 10.15 -22.09 2.96
CA ARG A 51 10.34 -20.74 2.44
C ARG A 51 9.36 -19.78 3.09
N THR A 52 9.84 -18.56 3.29
CA THR A 52 9.04 -17.43 3.74
C THR A 52 9.06 -16.37 2.64
N ILE A 53 7.89 -15.96 2.18
CA ILE A 53 7.70 -14.94 1.15
C ILE A 53 7.12 -13.70 1.81
N ASN A 54 7.74 -12.55 1.57
CA ASN A 54 7.39 -11.26 2.16
C ASN A 54 7.93 -10.13 1.25
N THR A 55 7.79 -8.88 1.69
CA THR A 55 8.24 -7.68 0.95
C THR A 55 9.74 -7.64 0.62
N TYR A 56 10.57 -8.42 1.32
CA TYR A 56 12.00 -8.49 1.06
C TYR A 56 12.38 -9.56 0.02
N THR A 57 11.51 -10.54 -0.19
CA THR A 57 11.80 -11.75 -0.97
C THR A 57 10.98 -11.85 -2.26
N ALA A 58 9.88 -11.11 -2.36
CA ALA A 58 9.06 -11.02 -3.57
C ALA A 58 8.71 -9.55 -3.88
N PRO A 59 9.16 -9.01 -5.03
CA PRO A 59 8.72 -7.70 -5.50
C PRO A 59 7.19 -7.66 -5.69
N GLY A 60 6.54 -6.56 -5.30
CA GLY A 60 5.09 -6.40 -5.46
C GLY A 60 4.26 -6.97 -4.30
N PHE A 61 4.89 -7.65 -3.33
CA PHE A 61 4.22 -8.18 -2.14
C PHE A 61 3.56 -7.06 -1.31
N GLU A 62 4.13 -5.86 -1.32
CA GLU A 62 3.60 -4.69 -0.63
C GLU A 62 2.20 -4.28 -1.10
N LYS A 63 1.79 -4.73 -2.30
CA LYS A 63 0.49 -4.49 -2.90
C LYS A 63 -0.55 -5.55 -2.55
N CYS A 64 -0.16 -6.62 -1.86
CA CYS A 64 -1.07 -7.67 -1.40
C CYS A 64 -1.85 -7.21 -0.16
N ALA A 65 -2.87 -6.40 -0.41
CA ALA A 65 -3.78 -5.89 0.60
C ALA A 65 -5.23 -5.94 0.12
N VAL A 66 -6.14 -6.16 1.06
CA VAL A 66 -7.59 -6.13 0.84
C VAL A 66 -8.08 -4.73 1.19
N TYR A 67 -8.51 -3.99 0.17
CA TYR A 67 -9.07 -2.66 0.29
C TYR A 67 -10.60 -2.75 0.26
N LEU A 68 -11.28 -2.10 1.20
CA LEU A 68 -12.73 -1.96 1.15
C LEU A 68 -13.08 -0.64 0.48
N LYS A 69 -13.72 -0.72 -0.68
CA LYS A 69 -14.16 0.48 -1.38
C LYS A 69 -15.33 1.12 -0.64
N SER A 70 -15.42 2.44 -0.74
CA SER A 70 -16.56 3.19 -0.17
C SER A 70 -17.87 2.66 -0.74
N GLY A 71 -18.82 2.35 0.15
CA GLY A 71 -20.13 1.80 -0.22
C GLY A 71 -20.16 0.28 -0.40
N GLU A 72 -19.04 -0.42 -0.26
CA GLU A 72 -19.00 -1.89 -0.22
C GLU A 72 -19.02 -2.40 1.22
N GLU A 73 -19.69 -3.54 1.45
CA GLU A 73 -19.70 -4.23 2.75
C GLU A 73 -18.64 -5.34 2.83
N SER A 74 -18.05 -5.71 1.68
CA SER A 74 -17.15 -6.85 1.56
C SER A 74 -16.14 -6.60 0.44
N ALA A 75 -14.89 -6.96 0.69
CA ALA A 75 -13.84 -6.98 -0.33
C ALA A 75 -13.18 -8.37 -0.38
N LYS A 76 -12.62 -8.71 -1.54
CA LYS A 76 -11.92 -9.98 -1.77
C LYS A 76 -10.67 -9.74 -2.59
N MET A 77 -9.60 -10.45 -2.26
CA MET A 77 -8.36 -10.49 -3.03
C MET A 77 -8.04 -11.93 -3.38
N LEU A 78 -7.65 -12.16 -4.62
CA LEU A 78 -7.09 -13.43 -5.07
C LEU A 78 -5.57 -13.35 -4.98
N ILE A 79 -4.97 -14.34 -4.33
CA ILE A 79 -3.52 -14.49 -4.24
C ILE A 79 -3.14 -15.72 -5.05
N THR A 80 -2.39 -15.52 -6.12
CA THR A 80 -1.86 -16.60 -6.95
C THR A 80 -0.37 -16.74 -6.66
N LEU A 81 0.01 -17.92 -6.15
CA LEU A 81 1.39 -18.29 -5.90
C LEU A 81 1.83 -19.35 -6.91
N SER A 82 2.77 -18.97 -7.78
CA SER A 82 3.31 -19.86 -8.80
C SER A 82 4.76 -20.20 -8.50
N ARG A 83 5.12 -21.47 -8.63
CA ARG A 83 6.50 -21.95 -8.50
C ARG A 83 7.10 -22.15 -9.88
N THR A 84 8.25 -21.53 -10.12
CA THR A 84 9.04 -21.74 -11.34
C THR A 84 10.39 -22.37 -10.99
N GLY A 85 10.81 -23.40 -11.74
CA GLY A 85 12.02 -24.17 -11.46
C GLY A 85 11.79 -25.41 -10.57
N ASN A 86 12.85 -26.20 -10.41
CA ASN A 86 12.89 -27.37 -9.52
C ASN A 86 13.24 -26.96 -8.08
N GLU A 87 13.08 -27.88 -7.13
CA GLU A 87 13.04 -27.57 -5.69
C GLU A 87 14.25 -26.80 -5.14
N GLU A 88 15.45 -27.03 -5.68
CA GLU A 88 16.69 -26.41 -5.21
C GLU A 88 16.92 -24.99 -5.75
N GLY A 89 16.16 -24.57 -6.77
CA GLY A 89 16.26 -23.25 -7.41
C GLY A 89 14.91 -22.55 -7.58
N ALA A 90 13.87 -23.04 -6.90
CA ALA A 90 12.50 -22.58 -7.08
C ALA A 90 12.34 -21.09 -6.78
N LYS A 91 11.90 -20.33 -7.78
CA LYS A 91 11.44 -18.94 -7.62
C LYS A 91 9.92 -18.94 -7.48
N TYR A 92 9.44 -18.14 -6.54
CA TYR A 92 8.02 -17.93 -6.33
C TYR A 92 7.60 -16.62 -6.94
N LEU A 93 6.60 -16.68 -7.82
CA LEU A 93 5.94 -15.51 -8.38
C LEU A 93 4.63 -15.32 -7.64
N LEU A 94 4.45 -14.13 -7.08
CA LEU A 94 3.25 -13.74 -6.36
C LEU A 94 2.47 -12.72 -7.17
N GLN A 95 1.18 -12.98 -7.34
CA GLN A 95 0.24 -12.06 -7.97
C GLN A 95 -0.95 -11.87 -7.04
N CYS A 96 -1.29 -10.61 -6.77
CA CYS A 96 -2.37 -10.23 -5.88
C CYS A 96 -3.33 -9.33 -6.64
N GLU A 97 -4.59 -9.77 -6.77
CA GLU A 97 -5.59 -9.10 -7.60
C GLU A 97 -6.88 -8.88 -6.80
N PRO A 98 -7.46 -7.67 -6.84
CA PRO A 98 -8.80 -7.47 -6.30
C PRO A 98 -9.80 -8.29 -7.12
N VAL A 99 -10.65 -9.06 -6.44
CA VAL A 99 -11.76 -9.75 -7.10
C VAL A 99 -12.91 -8.78 -7.16
N HIS A 100 -13.12 -8.17 -8.32
CA HIS A 100 -14.33 -7.41 -8.57
C HIS A 100 -15.52 -8.37 -8.57
N LYS A 101 -16.60 -8.02 -7.85
CA LYS A 101 -17.88 -8.70 -8.05
C LYS A 101 -18.23 -8.49 -9.52
N ASN A 102 -18.09 -9.53 -10.35
CA ASN A 102 -18.81 -9.55 -11.60
C ASN A 102 -20.28 -9.46 -11.21
N THR A 103 -20.92 -8.38 -11.59
CA THR A 103 -22.36 -8.22 -11.51
C THR A 103 -22.95 -9.33 -12.39
N GLU A 104 -23.23 -10.49 -11.79
CA GLU A 104 -24.12 -11.47 -12.40
C GLU A 104 -25.50 -10.80 -12.43
N MET A 105 -25.84 -10.28 -13.61
CA MET A 105 -27.18 -9.84 -14.00
C MET A 105 -28.04 -11.04 -14.34
#